data_AF-A0A3C0BAC3-F1
#
_entry.id   AF-A0A3C0BAC3-F1
#
_cell.length_a   1.000
_cell.length_b   1.000
_cell.length_c   1.000
_cell.angle_alpha   90.00
_cell.angle_beta   90.00
_cell.angle_gamma   90.00
#
_symmetry.space_group_name_H-M   'P 1'
#
loop_
_entity.id
_entity.type
_entity.pdbx_description
1 polymer ?
#
loop_
_entity_poly.entity_id
_entity_poly.type
_entity_poly.pdbx_seq_one_letter_code
_entity_poly.pdbx_strand_id
1 'polypeptide(L)' 'MKIGLDVMGGDFAPDAAISGALLAAEALSGEDQIVLIGNRQIILDGLSARGIAEDNFDIVHAPDII' A
#
# COMPACT_ATOMS: atom_id res chain seq x y z
N MET A 1 -9.73 -11.86 4.49
CA MET A 1 -9.80 -11.75 3.00
C MET A 1 -8.56 -11.01 2.48
N LYS A 2 -8.16 -11.14 1.20
CA LYS A 2 -7.09 -10.30 0.61
C LYS A 2 -7.67 -9.24 -0.33
N ILE A 3 -7.27 -7.99 -0.13
CA ILE A 3 -7.69 -6.84 -0.94
C ILE A 3 -6.45 -6.27 -1.62
N GLY A 4 -6.39 -6.40 -2.95
CA GLY A 4 -5.31 -5.81 -3.75
C GLY A 4 -5.58 -4.33 -4.01
N LEU A 5 -4.58 -3.49 -3.73
CA LEU A 5 -4.63 -2.05 -3.98
C LEU A 5 -3.48 -1.66 -4.91
N ASP A 6 -3.82 -1.13 -6.08
CA ASP A 6 -2.84 -0.46 -6.95
C ASP A 6 -2.43 0.87 -6.29
N VAL A 7 -1.16 0.97 -5.91
CA VAL A 7 -0.61 2.17 -5.27
C VAL A 7 -0.11 3.19 -6.29
N MET A 8 0.04 2.82 -7.56
CA MET A 8 0.61 3.70 -8.59
C MET A 8 -0.48 4.47 -9.36
N GLY A 9 -1.75 4.07 -9.23
CA GLY A 9 -2.87 4.65 -9.95
C GLY A 9 -3.46 5.91 -9.32
N GLY A 10 -3.73 6.93 -10.15
CA GLY A 10 -4.45 8.16 -9.80
C GLY A 10 -3.56 9.39 -9.64
N ASP A 11 -4.17 10.58 -9.73
CA ASP A 11 -3.47 11.87 -9.81
C ASP A 11 -2.59 12.18 -8.58
N PHE A 12 -2.93 11.59 -7.43
CA PHE A 12 -2.23 11.78 -6.15
C PHE A 12 -1.50 10.52 -5.67
N ALA A 13 -1.25 9.58 -6.58
CA ALA A 13 -0.44 8.41 -6.30
C ALA A 13 1.04 8.79 -6.12
N PRO A 14 1.80 8.04 -5.30
CA PRO A 14 1.36 6.93 -4.46
C PRO A 14 0.80 7.36 -3.08
N ASP A 15 0.93 8.64 -2.74
CA ASP A 15 0.71 9.13 -1.37
C ASP A 15 -0.72 8.94 -0.88
N ALA A 16 -1.70 9.28 -1.71
CA ALA A 16 -3.11 9.14 -1.35
C ALA A 16 -3.50 7.66 -1.19
N ALA A 17 -3.00 6.79 -2.08
CA ALA A 17 -3.28 5.36 -2.04
C ALA A 17 -2.69 4.71 -0.78
N ILE A 18 -1.42 5.00 -0.45
CA ILE A 18 -0.77 4.49 0.77
C ILE A 18 -1.47 5.00 2.03
N SER A 19 -1.88 6.27 2.06
CA SER A 19 -2.60 6.84 3.21
C SER A 19 -3.96 6.18 3.41
N GLY A 20 -4.69 5.93 2.31
CA GLY A 20 -5.95 5.20 2.34
C GLY A 20 -5.78 3.75 2.77
N ALA A 21 -4.70 3.09 2.34
CA ALA A 21 -4.37 1.73 2.76
C ALA A 21 -4.15 1.64 4.28
N LEU A 22 -3.47 2.63 4.88
CA LEU A 22 -3.27 2.69 6.32
C LEU A 22 -4.59 2.81 7.08
N LEU A 23 -5.46 3.74 6.67
CA LEU A 23 -6.78 3.91 7.27
C LEU A 23 -7.64 2.65 7.13
N ALA A 24 -7.57 1.98 5.98
CA ALA A 24 -8.29 0.75 5.75
C ALA A 24 -7.74 -0.39 6.61
N ALA A 25 -6.41 -0.51 6.78
CA ALA A 25 -5.81 -1.52 7.65
C ALA A 25 -6.25 -1.37 9.12
N GLU A 26 -6.45 -0.14 9.60
CA GLU A 26 -6.99 0.13 10.94
C GLU A 26 -8.48 -0.20 11.08
N ALA A 27 -9.26 -0.05 9.99
CA ALA A 27 -10.70 -0.27 9.99
C ALA A 27 -11.11 -1.74 9.76
N LEU A 28 -10.23 -2.53 9.14
CA LEU A 28 -10.48 -3.92 8.78
C LEU A 28 -10.25 -4.87 9.96
N SER A 29 -10.89 -6.04 9.89
CA SER A 29 -10.68 -7.09 10.90
C SER A 29 -9.27 -7.69 10.77
N GLY A 30 -8.71 -8.23 11.85
CA GLY A 30 -7.36 -8.81 11.82
C GLY A 30 -7.17 -10.00 10.87
N GLU A 31 -8.24 -10.55 10.31
CA GLU A 31 -8.21 -11.61 9.29
C GLU A 31 -8.17 -11.07 7.85
N ASP A 32 -8.40 -9.77 7.68
CA ASP A 32 -8.31 -9.08 6.41
C ASP A 32 -6.91 -8.49 6.22
N GLN A 33 -6.45 -8.51 4.97
CA GLN A 33 -5.09 -8.13 4.60
C GLN A 33 -5.15 -7.24 3.36
N ILE A 34 -4.48 -6.10 3.43
CA ILE A 34 -4.28 -5.22 2.28
C ILE A 34 -2.96 -5.59 1.62
N VAL A 35 -3.03 -5.80 0.30
CA VAL A 35 -1.88 -6.13 -0.54
C VAL A 35 -1.58 -4.92 -1.42
N LEU A 36 -0.45 -4.26 -1.20
CA LEU A 36 -0.01 -3.11 -1.98
C LEU A 36 0.69 -3.59 -3.26
N ILE A 37 0.19 -3.15 -4.41
CA ILE A 37 0.69 -3.55 -5.74
C ILE A 37 1.30 -2.33 -6.42
N GLY A 38 2.59 -2.40 -6.75
CA GLY A 38 3.29 -1.30 -7.41
C GLY A 38 4.81 -1.37 -7.29
N ASN A 39 5.50 -0.26 -7.58
CA ASN A 39 6.94 -0.21 -7.44
C ASN A 39 7.32 -0.39 -5.96
N ARG A 40 8.06 -1.46 -5.63
CA ARG A 40 8.36 -1.84 -4.25
C ARG A 40 9.12 -0.75 -3.51
N GLN A 41 10.11 -0.12 -4.15
CA GLN A 41 10.91 0.91 -3.49
C GLN A 41 10.04 2.13 -3.15
N ILE A 42 9.20 2.56 -4.10
CA ILE A 42 8.27 3.68 -3.89
C ILE A 42 7.30 3.39 -2.73
N ILE A 43 6.78 2.17 -2.64
CA ILE A 43 5.91 1.75 -1.53
C ILE A 43 6.67 1.82 -0.20
N LEU A 44 7.86 1.22 -0.14
CA LEU A 44 8.67 1.19 1.09
C LEU A 44 9.07 2.59 1.55
N ASP A 45 9.45 3.47 0.63
CA ASP A 45 9.77 4.87 0.93
C ASP A 45 8.54 5.61 1.48
N GLY A 46 7.36 5.39 0.87
CA GLY A 46 6.09 5.95 1.32
C GLY A 46 5.64 5.46 2.70
N LEU A 47 5.82 4.17 3.00
CA LEU A 47 5.55 3.59 4.32
C LEU A 47 6.53 4.13 5.37
N SER A 48 7.83 4.14 5.05
CA SER A 48 8.88 4.64 5.92
C SER A 48 8.69 6.13 6.25
N ALA A 49 8.30 6.96 5.28
CA ALA A 49 8.00 8.37 5.49
C ALA A 49 6.84 8.61 6.48
N ARG A 50 6.02 7.59 6.71
CA ARG A 50 4.89 7.60 7.66
C ARG A 50 5.17 6.83 8.94
N GLY A 51 6.39 6.32 9.12
CA GLY A 51 6.78 5.53 10.29
C GLY A 51 6.12 4.16 10.36
N ILE A 52 5.67 3.62 9.21
CA ILE A 52 5.01 2.33 9.12
C ILE A 52 6.02 1.24 8.74
N ALA A 53 6.00 0.14 9.48
CA ALA A 53 6.82 -1.04 9.16
C ALA A 53 6.29 -1.75 7.90
N GLU A 54 7.19 -2.27 7.07
CA GLU A 54 6.82 -3.01 5.86
C GLU A 54 5.98 -4.26 6.18
N ASP A 55 6.19 -4.88 7.34
CA ASP A 55 5.47 -6.08 7.80
C ASP A 55 3.96 -5.84 8.05
N ASN A 56 3.52 -4.58 8.05
CA ASN A 56 2.09 -4.27 8.14
C ASN A 56 1.32 -4.55 6.85
N PHE A 57 2.02 -4.75 5.72
CA PHE A 57 1.41 -4.95 4.41
C PHE A 57 2.11 -6.05 3.60
N ASP A 58 1.29 -6.85 2.90
CA ASP A 58 1.82 -7.66 1.80
C ASP A 58 2.15 -6.73 0.62
N ILE A 59 3.35 -6.88 0.03
CA ILE A 59 3.77 -6.05 -1.13
C ILE A 59 4.03 -6.94 -2.34
N VAL A 60 3.34 -6.65 -3.44
CA VAL A 60 3.58 -7.26 -4.75
C VAL A 60 4.27 -6.24 -5.65
N HIS A 61 5.49 -6.58 -6.09
CA HIS A 61 6.24 -5.69 -6.97
C HIS A 61 5.67 -5.71 -8.38
N ALA A 62 5.20 -4.55 -8.83
CA ALA A 62 4.83 -4.25 -10.21
C ALA A 62 5.55 -2.95 -10.64
N PRO A 63 6.68 -3.04 -11.37
CA PRO A 63 7.49 -1.87 -11.73
C PRO A 63 6.89 -1.00 -12.84
N ASP A 64 6.01 -1.57 -13.65
CA ASP A 64 5.40 -0.88 -14.78
C ASP A 64 4.31 0.08 -14.31
N ILE A 65 4.26 1.26 -14.92
CA ILE A 65 3.23 2.29 -14.69
C ILE A 65 2.34 2.32 -15.94
N ILE A 66 1.02 2.27 -15.74
CA ILE A 66 0.00 2.27 -16.81
C ILE A 66 -0.56 3.68 -16.99
#